data_AF-A0A9Q4DRK6-F1
#
_entry.id   AF-A0A9Q4DRK6-F1
#
_cell.length_a   1.000
_cell.length_b   1.000
_cell.length_c   1.000
_cell.angle_alpha   90.00
_cell.angle_beta   90.00
_cell.angle_gamma   90.00
#
_symmetry.space_group_name_H-M   'P 1'
#
loop_
_entity.id
_entity.type
_entity.pdbx_description
1 polymer ?
#
loop_
_entity_poly.entity_id
_entity_poly.type
_entity_poly.pdbx_seq_one_letter_code
_entity_poly.pdbx_strand_id
1 'polypeptide(L)'
;MKALTFLSSFTAIGISILGQWLGVLDDSYAVGNAWFVGVLAGLITLLILIDSQVMTKNFIVNLSTISGVLGVGFLYLPAAIINIFIGIKLDKKKKEEDLN
;
A
#
# COMPACT_ATOMS: atom_id res chain seq x y z
N MET A 1 -1.71 -3.20 -14.58
CA MET A 1 -1.53 -2.66 -13.21
C MET A 1 -2.68 -3.02 -12.28
N LYS A 2 -3.94 -3.05 -12.74
CA LYS A 2 -5.13 -3.35 -11.91
C LYS A 2 -4.97 -4.54 -10.94
N ALA A 3 -4.55 -5.71 -11.43
CA ALA A 3 -4.38 -6.89 -10.58
C ALA A 3 -3.35 -6.68 -9.45
N LEU A 4 -2.22 -6.02 -9.73
CA LEU A 4 -1.22 -5.68 -8.71
C LEU A 4 -1.76 -4.67 -7.69
N THR A 5 -2.54 -3.69 -8.15
CA THR A 5 -3.19 -2.70 -7.29
C THR A 5 -4.15 -3.37 -6.31
N PHE A 6 -5.02 -4.27 -6.79
CA PHE A 6 -5.91 -5.04 -5.93
C PHE A 6 -5.14 -5.96 -4.98
N LEU A 7 -4.11 -6.65 -5.47
CA LEU A 7 -3.28 -7.53 -4.65
C LEU A 7 -2.60 -6.77 -3.52
N SER A 8 -1.99 -5.61 -3.81
CA SER A 8 -1.37 -4.75 -2.79
C SER A 8 -2.39 -4.27 -1.77
N SER A 9 -3.51 -3.71 -2.25
CA SER A 9 -4.56 -3.17 -1.39
C SER A 9 -5.14 -4.22 -0.44
N PHE A 10 -5.53 -5.38 -0.95
CA PHE A 10 -6.09 -6.44 -0.12
C PHE A 10 -5.06 -7.08 0.80
N THR A 11 -3.79 -7.16 0.38
CA THR A 11 -2.71 -7.62 1.26
C THR A 11 -2.52 -6.64 2.43
N ALA A 12 -2.46 -5.35 2.16
CA ALA A 12 -2.36 -4.30 3.18
C ALA A 12 -3.54 -4.33 4.16
N ILE A 13 -4.77 -4.34 3.64
CA ILE A 13 -5.99 -4.38 4.46
C ILE A 13 -6.04 -5.68 5.29
N GLY A 14 -5.79 -6.83 4.65
CA GLY A 14 -5.85 -8.12 5.32
C GLY A 14 -4.84 -8.23 6.45
N ILE A 15 -3.58 -7.85 6.21
CA ILE A 15 -2.53 -7.88 7.23
C ILE A 15 -2.86 -6.92 8.38
N SER A 16 -3.39 -5.73 8.10
CA SER A 16 -3.75 -4.77 9.15
C SER A 16 -4.90 -5.24 10.02
N ILE A 17 -5.93 -5.86 9.44
CA ILE A 17 -7.03 -6.44 10.21
C ILE A 17 -6.53 -7.60 11.07
N LEU A 18 -5.68 -8.47 10.52
CA LEU A 18 -5.05 -9.55 11.27
C LEU A 18 -4.16 -9.00 12.41
N GLY A 19 -3.37 -7.97 12.14
CA GLY A 19 -2.55 -7.29 13.14
C GLY A 19 -3.38 -6.71 14.27
N GLN A 20 -4.46 -5.97 13.95
CA GLN A 20 -5.35 -5.43 14.97
C GLN A 20 -5.95 -6.55 15.83
N TRP A 21 -6.39 -7.65 15.21
CA TRP A 21 -6.93 -8.78 15.94
C TRP A 21 -5.89 -9.40 16.90
N LEU A 22 -4.65 -9.59 16.44
CA LEU A 22 -3.55 -10.06 17.30
C LEU A 22 -3.29 -9.08 18.46
N GLY A 23 -3.33 -7.78 18.22
CA GLY A 23 -3.17 -6.77 19.27
C GLY A 23 -4.29 -6.83 20.31
N VAL A 24 -5.53 -7.16 19.93
CA VAL A 24 -6.63 -7.38 20.88
C VAL A 24 -6.43 -8.66 21.68
N LEU A 25 -5.94 -9.73 21.05
CA LEU A 25 -5.69 -11.01 21.72
C LEU A 25 -4.56 -10.93 22.75
N ASP A 26 -3.58 -10.05 22.53
CA ASP A 26 -2.41 -9.83 23.40
C ASP A 26 -2.58 -8.64 24.36
N ASP A 27 -3.81 -8.14 24.54
CA ASP A 27 -4.17 -6.97 25.36
C ASP A 27 -3.39 -5.66 25.00
N SER A 28 -2.76 -5.67 23.82
CA SER A 28 -1.90 -4.63 23.27
C SER A 28 -2.69 -3.71 22.33
N TYR A 29 -3.80 -3.16 22.83
CA TYR A 29 -4.73 -2.35 22.02
C TYR A 29 -4.07 -1.17 21.30
N ALA A 30 -3.08 -0.52 21.92
CA ALA A 30 -2.37 0.60 21.31
C ALA A 30 -1.62 0.16 20.04
N VAL A 31 -0.94 -0.99 20.08
CA VAL A 31 -0.21 -1.55 18.94
C VAL A 31 -1.18 -2.06 17.88
N GLY A 32 -2.23 -2.79 18.29
CA GLY A 32 -3.27 -3.26 17.37
C GLY A 32 -3.96 -2.11 16.60
N ASN A 33 -4.28 -1.01 17.29
CA ASN A 33 -4.87 0.18 16.66
C ASN A 33 -3.89 0.89 15.73
N ALA A 34 -2.59 0.94 16.06
CA ALA A 34 -1.57 1.50 15.16
C ALA A 34 -1.46 0.70 13.85
N TRP A 35 -1.51 -0.63 13.93
CA TRP A 35 -1.47 -1.50 12.76
C TRP A 35 -2.69 -1.36 11.85
N PHE A 36 -3.81 -0.84 12.34
CA PHE A 36 -4.98 -0.51 11.52
C PHE A 36 -4.70 0.56 10.46
N VAL A 37 -3.63 1.36 10.61
CA VAL A 37 -3.18 2.35 9.60
C VAL A 37 -2.94 1.70 8.23
N GLY A 38 -2.56 0.42 8.15
CA GLY A 38 -2.39 -0.23 6.86
C GLY A 38 -3.71 -0.48 6.10
N VAL A 39 -4.87 -0.41 6.76
CA VAL A 39 -6.17 -0.34 6.06
C VAL A 39 -6.25 0.96 5.25
N LEU A 40 -5.89 2.09 5.86
CA LEU A 40 -5.81 3.37 5.15
C LEU A 40 -4.78 3.31 4.02
N ALA A 41 -3.61 2.74 4.28
CA ALA A 41 -2.57 2.57 3.26
C ALA A 41 -3.08 1.75 2.06
N GLY A 42 -3.83 0.66 2.31
CA GLY A 42 -4.42 -0.17 1.26
C GLY A 42 -5.54 0.53 0.50
N LEU A 43 -6.37 1.34 1.17
CA LEU A 43 -7.40 2.17 0.51
C LEU A 43 -6.76 3.25 -0.37
N ILE A 44 -5.69 3.90 0.10
CA ILE A 44 -4.92 4.86 -0.69
C ILE A 44 -4.40 4.20 -1.98
N THR A 45 -3.89 2.96 -1.91
CA THR A 45 -3.41 2.24 -3.11
C THR A 45 -4.50 2.07 -4.18
N LEU A 46 -5.78 1.93 -3.80
CA LEU A 46 -6.88 1.80 -4.76
C LEU A 46 -7.11 3.05 -5.60
N LEU A 47 -6.71 4.23 -5.11
CA LEU A 47 -6.84 5.49 -5.85
C LEU A 47 -6.06 5.48 -7.17
N ILE A 48 -5.05 4.61 -7.31
CA ILE A 48 -4.33 4.36 -8.58
C ILE A 48 -5.28 4.00 -9.72
N LEU A 49 -6.43 3.37 -9.42
CA LEU A 49 -7.41 2.95 -10.42
C LEU A 49 -8.25 4.11 -10.98
N ILE A 50 -8.31 5.23 -10.27
CA ILE A 50 -9.14 6.39 -10.61
C ILE A 50 -8.34 7.40 -11.44
N ASP A 51 -7.06 7.57 -11.12
CA ASP A 51 -6.22 8.56 -11.79
C ASP A 51 -5.72 8.06 -13.18
N SER A 52 -5.45 8.97 -14.11
CA SER A 52 -4.86 8.67 -15.42
C SER A 52 -3.36 9.00 -15.48
N GLN A 53 -2.91 10.01 -14.74
CA GLN A 53 -1.56 10.55 -14.74
C GLN A 53 -0.58 9.64 -13.99
N VAL A 54 0.57 9.38 -14.61
CA VAL A 54 1.61 8.52 -14.02
C VAL A 54 2.24 9.17 -12.78
N MET A 55 2.38 10.50 -12.78
CA MET A 55 2.94 11.25 -11.64
C MET A 55 2.10 11.08 -10.37
N THR A 56 0.77 11.24 -10.46
CA THR A 56 -0.13 11.07 -9.31
C THR A 56 -0.10 9.62 -8.81
N LYS A 57 -0.05 8.65 -9.71
CA LYS A 57 0.06 7.22 -9.33
C LYS A 57 1.34 6.92 -8.57
N ASN A 58 2.48 7.47 -8.99
CA ASN A 58 3.73 7.33 -8.27
C ASN A 58 3.65 7.95 -6.87
N PHE A 59 3.05 9.14 -6.75
CA PHE A 59 2.80 9.75 -5.45
C PHE A 59 1.92 8.87 -4.55
N ILE A 60 0.81 8.32 -5.07
CA ILE A 60 -0.09 7.43 -4.33
C ILE A 60 0.64 6.18 -3.83
N VAL A 61 1.45 5.53 -4.68
CA VAL A 61 2.23 4.34 -4.30
C VAL A 61 3.21 4.67 -3.18
N ASN A 62 3.93 5.79 -3.29
CA ASN A 62 4.89 6.21 -2.28
C ASN A 62 4.21 6.56 -0.96
N LEU A 63 3.12 7.33 -1.01
CA LEU A 63 2.33 7.69 0.17
C LEU A 63 1.80 6.45 0.89
N SER A 64 1.16 5.54 0.15
CA SER A 64 0.68 4.26 0.67
C SER A 64 1.81 3.45 1.32
N THR A 65 2.96 3.34 0.65
CA THR A 65 4.10 2.56 1.16
C THR A 65 4.68 3.17 2.43
N ILE A 66 4.90 4.48 2.47
CA ILE A 66 5.45 5.18 3.64
C ILE A 66 4.49 5.09 4.81
N SER A 67 3.20 5.37 4.59
CA SER A 67 2.17 5.26 5.64
C SER A 67 2.04 3.84 6.17
N GLY A 68 2.06 2.83 5.29
CA GLY A 68 1.99 1.43 5.66
C GLY A 68 3.19 0.97 6.48
N VAL A 69 4.41 1.32 6.07
CA VAL A 69 5.63 0.97 6.79
C VAL A 69 5.71 1.68 8.15
N LEU A 70 5.34 2.96 8.23
CA LEU A 70 5.36 3.71 9.49
C LEU A 70 4.26 3.23 10.46
N GLY A 71 3.09 2.87 9.96
CA GLY A 71 1.95 2.45 10.79
C GLY A 71 1.98 0.98 11.19
N VAL A 72 2.28 0.09 10.25
CA VAL A 72 2.21 -1.38 10.46
C VAL A 72 3.60 -2.01 10.67
N GLY A 73 4.67 -1.30 10.34
CA GLY A 73 6.04 -1.81 10.50
C GLY A 73 6.32 -2.99 9.56
N PHE A 74 7.04 -3.99 10.10
CA PHE A 74 7.52 -5.14 9.31
C PHE A 74 6.38 -5.99 8.72
N LEU A 75 5.20 -5.99 9.32
CA LEU A 75 4.05 -6.72 8.80
C LEU A 75 3.61 -6.17 7.44
N TYR A 76 3.87 -4.90 7.13
CA TYR A 76 3.53 -4.30 5.82
C TYR A 76 4.41 -4.79 4.66
N LEU A 77 5.50 -5.51 4.95
CA LEU A 77 6.53 -5.87 3.97
C LEU A 77 5.98 -6.59 2.72
N PRO A 78 5.02 -7.53 2.82
CA PRO A 78 4.39 -8.13 1.63
C PRO A 78 3.70 -7.10 0.73
N ALA A 79 2.95 -6.15 1.30
CA ALA A 79 2.30 -5.08 0.54
C ALA A 79 3.33 -4.10 -0.05
N ALA A 80 4.40 -3.79 0.68
CA ALA A 80 5.50 -2.95 0.20
C ALA A 80 6.21 -3.57 -1.02
N ILE A 81 6.46 -4.88 -1.02
CA ILE A 81 7.04 -5.58 -2.18
C ILE A 81 6.14 -5.42 -3.41
N ILE A 82 4.82 -5.58 -3.25
CA ILE A 82 3.88 -5.40 -4.36
C ILE A 82 3.89 -3.95 -4.85
N ASN A 83 3.95 -2.97 -3.94
CA ASN A 83 4.08 -1.55 -4.28
C ASN A 83 5.36 -1.25 -5.07
N ILE A 84 6.49 -1.89 -4.78
CA ILE A 84 7.72 -1.77 -5.57
C ILE A 84 7.47 -2.24 -7.01
N PHE A 85 6.79 -3.38 -7.22
CA PHE A 85 6.45 -3.84 -8.57
C PHE A 85 5.50 -2.90 -9.31
N ILE A 86 4.59 -2.23 -8.60
CA ILE A 86 3.73 -1.19 -9.17
C ILE A 86 4.60 0.01 -9.59
N GLY A 87 5.50 0.48 -8.73
CA GLY A 87 6.42 1.59 -9.01
C GLY A 87 7.28 1.33 -10.24
N ILE A 88 7.88 0.14 -10.36
CA ILE A 88 8.66 -0.26 -11.55
C ILE A 88 7.83 -0.17 -12.84
N LYS A 89 6.55 -0.56 -12.81
CA LYS A 89 5.66 -0.46 -13.98
C LYS A 89 5.32 0.98 -14.32
N LEU A 90 5.11 1.83 -13.32
CA LEU A 90 4.84 3.25 -13.51
C LEU A 90 6.06 3.98 -14.08
N ASP A 91 7.26 3.67 -13.61
CA ASP A 91 8.51 4.26 -14.13
C ASP A 91 8.77 3.87 -15.58
N LYS A 92 8.47 2.62 -15.97
CA LYS A 92 8.52 2.22 -17.38
C LYS A 92 7.54 3.04 -18.23
N LYS A 93 6.29 3.20 -17.76
CA LYS A 93 5.27 3.98 -18.47
C LYS A 93 5.63 5.46 -18.60
N LYS A 94 6.24 6.04 -17.56
CA LYS A 94 6.73 7.42 -17.61
C LYS A 94 7.78 7.62 -18.72
N LYS A 95 8.75 6.71 -18.82
CA LYS A 95 9.78 6.78 -19.88
C LYS A 95 9.18 6.69 -21.28
N GLU A 96 8.12 5.88 -21.47
CA GLU A 96 7.40 5.80 -22.73
C GLU A 96 6.63 7.10 -23.06
N GLU A 97 6.08 7.78 -22.04
CA GLU A 97 5.44 9.10 -22.20
C GLU A 97 6.47 10.20 -22.50
N ASP A 98 7.64 10.18 -21.88
CA ASP A 98 8.70 11.19 -22.09
C ASP A 98 9.43 11.04 -23.46
N LEU A 99 9.33 9.88 -24.11
CA LEU A 99 9.95 9.58 -25.41
C LEU A 99 9.03 9.85 -26.63
N ASN A 100 7.73 10.10 -26.40
CA ASN A 100 6.73 10.41 -27.42
C ASN A 100 6.37 11.89 -27.42
#